data_AF-A0A521IE58-F1
#
_entry.id   AF-A0A521IE58-F1
#
_cell.length_a   1.000
_cell.length_b   1.000
_cell.length_c   1.000
_cell.angle_alpha   90.00
_cell.angle_beta   90.00
_cell.angle_gamma   90.00
#
_symmetry.space_group_name_H-M   'P 1'
#
loop_
_entity.id
_entity.type
_entity.pdbx_description
1 polymer ?
#
loop_
_entity_poly.entity_id
_entity_poly.type
_entity_poly.pdbx_seq_one_letter_code
_entity_poly.pdbx_strand_id
1 'polypeptide(L)' 'MSSYLRGQEEGNVKFVEETRVGVLRASPHAIVTQLRAWLDGNHDQLAEMQVNAKRAARPNAAVEIVQEIVKLLS' A
#
# COMPACT_ATOMS: atom_id res chain seq x y z
N MET A 1 15.87 14.76 0.38
CA MET A 1 15.10 13.66 -0.24
C MET A 1 13.71 14.19 -0.53
N SER A 2 13.39 14.40 -1.80
CA SER A 2 12.08 14.90 -2.25
C SER A 2 11.63 13.96 -3.37
N SER A 3 11.23 12.73 -3.03
CA SER A 3 10.66 11.79 -3.99
C SER A 3 9.17 12.04 -4.25
N TYR A 4 8.51 12.88 -3.43
CA TYR A 4 7.11 13.24 -3.68
C TYR A 4 6.99 14.20 -4.86
N LEU A 5 6.83 13.64 -6.05
CA LEU A 5 6.43 14.39 -7.25
C LEU A 5 4.91 14.58 -7.20
N ARG A 6 4.49 15.81 -6.85
CA ARG A 6 3.08 16.20 -6.80
C ARG A 6 2.35 15.78 -8.09
N GLY A 7 1.23 15.07 -7.94
CA GLY A 7 0.45 14.51 -9.03
C GLY A 7 0.82 13.08 -9.48
N GLN A 8 2.05 12.59 -9.26
CA GLN A 8 2.42 11.22 -9.67
C GLN A 8 2.08 10.16 -8.62
N GLU A 9 2.22 10.48 -7.32
CA GLU A 9 2.07 9.52 -6.22
C GLU A 9 0.72 9.62 -5.49
N GLU A 10 -0.13 10.59 -5.83
CA GLU A 10 -1.42 10.81 -5.17
C GLU A 10 -2.36 9.60 -5.30
N GLY A 11 -2.34 8.93 -6.46
CA GLY A 11 -3.09 7.69 -6.68
C GLY A 11 -2.65 6.54 -5.77
N ASN A 12 -1.35 6.47 -5.45
CA ASN A 12 -0.80 5.43 -4.57
C ASN A 12 -1.25 5.65 -3.12
N VAL A 13 -1.26 6.90 -2.66
CA VAL A 13 -1.78 7.25 -1.33
C VAL A 13 -3.24 6.86 -1.21
N LYS A 14 -4.06 7.26 -2.19
CA LYS A 14 -5.49 6.94 -2.22
C LYS A 14 -5.71 5.42 -2.19
N PHE A 15 -4.98 4.67 -3.00
CA PHE A 15 -5.05 3.21 -3.01
C PHE A 15 -4.74 2.61 -1.63
N VAL A 16 -3.68 3.06 -0.96
CA VAL A 16 -3.27 2.55 0.36
C VAL A 16 -4.35 2.79 1.43
N GLU A 17 -4.95 3.98 1.43
CA GLU A 17 -5.97 4.36 2.41
C GLU A 17 -7.31 3.67 2.13
N GLU A 18 -7.75 3.59 0.86
CA GLU A 18 -8.99 2.93 0.47
C GLU A 18 -8.94 1.41 0.68
N THR A 19 -7.79 0.79 0.41
CA THR A 19 -7.58 -0.66 0.66
C THR A 19 -7.23 -0.98 2.10
N ARG A 20 -7.07 0.04 2.96
CA ARG A 20 -6.73 -0.09 4.39
C ARG A 20 -5.50 -0.97 4.63
N VAL A 21 -4.49 -0.84 3.76
CA VAL A 21 -3.21 -1.54 3.90
C VAL A 21 -2.17 -0.70 4.64
N GLY A 22 -2.48 0.57 4.89
CA GLY A 22 -1.64 1.51 5.61
C GLY A 22 -2.32 2.86 5.81
N VAL A 23 -1.58 3.83 6.33
CA VAL A 23 -2.05 5.21 6.53
C VAL A 23 -0.96 6.20 6.14
N LEU A 24 -1.34 7.37 5.61
CA LEU A 24 -0.40 8.46 5.41
C LEU A 24 -0.28 9.31 6.69
N ARG A 25 0.94 9.69 7.05
CA ARG A 25 1.24 10.66 8.11
C ARG A 25 2.26 11.66 7.59
N ALA A 26 1.91 12.95 7.63
CA ALA A 26 2.71 14.01 7.02
C ALA A 26 3.81 14.58 7.92
N SER A 27 3.83 14.25 9.22
CA SER A 27 4.83 14.77 10.17
C SER A 27 5.59 13.63 10.87
N PRO A 28 6.88 13.84 11.18
CA PRO A 28 7.68 12.85 11.92
C PRO A 28 7.03 12.43 13.25
N HIS A 29 6.46 13.39 13.98
CA HIS A 29 5.78 13.11 15.24
C HIS A 29 4.57 12.18 15.03
N ALA A 30 3.75 12.44 14.01
CA ALA A 30 2.58 11.61 13.73
C ALA A 30 2.97 10.20 13.23
N ILE A 31 4.09 10.07 12.50
CA ILE A 31 4.66 8.76 12.12
C ILE A 31 5.06 7.98 13.38
N VAL A 32 5.83 8.58 14.29
CA VAL A 32 6.28 7.91 15.52
C VAL A 32 5.10 7.51 16.40
N THR A 33 4.10 8.38 16.55
CA THR A 33 2.88 8.07 17.31
C THR A 33 2.12 6.89 16.68
N GLN A 34 1.99 6.83 15.35
CA GLN A 34 1.34 5.71 14.67
C GLN A 34 2.11 4.39 14.84
N LEU A 35 3.44 4.44 14.74
CA LEU A 35 4.30 3.25 14.95
C LEU A 35 4.16 2.72 16.37
N ARG A 36 4.21 3.59 17.39
CA ARG A 36 3.99 3.20 18.79
C ARG A 36 2.60 2.59 18.98
N ALA A 37 1.58 3.16 18.36
CA ALA A 37 0.23 2.59 18.45
C ALA A 37 0.18 1.15 17.90
N TRP A 38 0.84 0.86 16.77
CA TRP A 38 0.87 -0.49 16.21
C TRP A 38 1.72 -1.48 17.01
N LEU A 39 2.79 -1.02 17.63
CA LEU A 39 3.75 -1.88 18.33
C LEU A 39 3.40 -2.10 19.81
N ASP A 40 2.81 -1.10 20.48
CA ASP A 40 2.69 -1.08 21.94
C ASP A 40 1.24 -1.21 22.46
N GLY A 41 0.21 -1.25 21.59
CA GLY A 41 -1.18 -1.28 22.11
C GLY A 41 -2.33 -1.49 21.14
N ASN A 42 -2.13 -1.49 19.82
CA ASN A 42 -3.18 -1.74 18.83
C ASN A 42 -2.68 -2.70 17.73
N HIS A 43 -2.42 -3.95 18.14
CA HIS A 43 -2.04 -5.03 17.22
C HIS A 43 -3.17 -5.38 16.24
N ASP A 44 -4.42 -5.13 16.61
CA ASP A 44 -5.58 -5.45 15.77
C ASP A 44 -5.57 -4.65 14.48
N GLN A 45 -5.29 -3.35 14.55
CA GLN A 45 -5.17 -2.51 13.35
C GLN A 45 -4.02 -2.99 12.44
N LEU A 46 -2.87 -3.36 13.02
CA LEU A 46 -1.74 -3.86 12.24
C LEU A 46 -2.03 -5.24 11.61
N ALA A 47 -2.72 -6.12 12.35
CA ALA A 47 -3.14 -7.43 11.85
C ALA A 47 -4.16 -7.30 10.71
N GLU A 48 -5.13 -6.38 10.84
CA GLU A 48 -6.08 -6.07 9.77
C GLU A 48 -5.36 -5.57 8.51
N MET A 49 -4.44 -4.62 8.66
CA MET A 49 -3.61 -4.12 7.57
C MET A 49 -2.82 -5.25 6.90
N GLN A 50 -2.26 -6.18 7.66
CA GLN A 50 -1.55 -7.34 7.11
C GLN A 50 -2.47 -8.24 6.27
N VAL A 51 -3.69 -8.51 6.75
CA VAL A 51 -4.70 -9.29 6.01
C VAL A 51 -5.09 -8.57 4.72
N ASN A 52 -5.35 -7.26 4.79
CA ASN A 52 -5.70 -6.45 3.64
C ASN A 52 -4.56 -6.38 2.62
N ALA A 53 -3.31 -6.25 3.07
CA ALA A 53 -2.14 -6.22 2.19
C ALA A 53 -2.00 -7.53 1.41
N LYS A 54 -2.22 -8.68 2.07
CA LYS A 54 -2.22 -9.99 1.39
C LYS A 54 -3.35 -10.10 0.35
N ARG A 55 -4.53 -9.55 0.65
CA ARG A 55 -5.67 -9.54 -0.29
C ARG A 55 -5.45 -8.63 -1.49
N ALA A 56 -4.82 -7.47 -1.28
CA ALA A 56 -4.54 -6.50 -2.34
C ALA A 56 -3.37 -6.92 -3.24
N ALA A 57 -2.48 -7.79 -2.76
CA ALA A 57 -1.30 -8.23 -3.49
C ALA A 57 -1.67 -8.96 -4.79
N ARG A 58 -0.95 -8.65 -5.87
CA ARG A 58 -1.04 -9.33 -7.18
C ARG A 58 0.33 -9.89 -7.58
N PRO A 59 0.82 -10.95 -6.90
CA PRO A 59 2.18 -11.46 -7.10
C PRO A 59 2.43 -11.95 -8.53
N ASN A 60 1.39 -12.38 -9.25
CA ASN A 60 1.50 -12.90 -10.62
C ASN A 60 1.20 -11.85 -11.70
N ALA A 61 0.99 -10.58 -11.35
CA ALA A 61 0.52 -9.55 -12.28
C ALA A 61 1.39 -9.46 -13.56
N ALA A 62 2.72 -9.49 -13.41
CA ALA A 62 3.61 -9.42 -14.57
C ALA A 62 3.43 -10.61 -15.53
N VAL A 63 3.25 -11.82 -14.99
CA VAL A 63 3.03 -13.03 -15.79
C VAL A 63 1.67 -12.97 -16.48
N GLU A 64 0.62 -12.57 -15.74
CA GLU A 64 -0.72 -12.37 -16.28
C GLU A 64 -0.72 -11.36 -17.44
N ILE A 65 -0.03 -10.22 -17.27
CA ILE A 65 0.12 -9.20 -18.32
C ILE A 65 0.80 -9.76 -19.56
N VAL A 66 1.90 -10.51 -19.40
CA VAL A 66 2.61 -11.13 -20.53
C VAL A 66 1.70 -12.11 -21.27
N GLN A 67 0.93 -12.92 -20.54
CA GLN A 67 -0.04 -13.84 -21.14
C GLN A 67 -1.10 -13.11 -21.97
N GLU A 68 -1.63 -11.99 -21.48
CA GLU A 68 -2.59 -11.18 -22.24
C GLU A 68 -1.96 -10.56 -23.50
N ILE A 69 -0.73 -10.05 -23.41
CA ILE A 69 -0.02 -9.52 -24.58
C ILE A 69 0.18 -10.60 -25.65
N VAL A 70 0.60 -11.81 -25.25
CA VAL A 70 0.80 -12.92 -26.18
C VAL A 70 -0.51 -13.28 -26.89
N LYS A 71 -1.64 -13.33 -26.18
CA LYS A 71 -2.96 -13.60 -26.77
C LYS A 71 -3.39 -12.57 -27.81
N LEU A 72 -2.97 -11.31 -27.67
CA LEU A 72 -3.28 -10.24 -28.63
C LEU A 72 -2.44 -10.32 -29.91
N LEU A 73 -1.30 -10.99 -29.86
CA LEU A 73 -0.35 -11.11 -30.97
C LEU A 73 -0.49 -12.42 -31.76
N SER A 74 -1.25 -13.38 -31.24
CA SER A 74 -1.56 -14.68 -31.85
C SER A 74 -2.89 -14.67 -32.57
#